data_AF-A0A6P7KSR1-F1
#
_entry.id   AF-A0A6P7KSR1-F1
#
_cell.length_a   1.000
_cell.length_b   1.000
_cell.length_c   1.000
_cell.angle_alpha   90.00
_cell.angle_beta   90.00
_cell.angle_gamma   90.00
#
_symmetry.space_group_name_H-M   'P 1'
#
loop_
_entity.id
_entity.type
_entity.pdbx_description
1 polymer ?
#
loop_
_entity_poly.entity_id
_entity_poly.type
_entity_poly.pdbx_seq_one_letter_code
_entity_poly.pdbx_strand_id
1 'polypeptide(L)'
;MGFKGAVIWICSLAALSLPTAKTTDETSLPTCNSTQLYNNLSADLKQVAVECGGNLLSVWTEQQRTQLLLSLNNLTESLHKLQLKDTNKCPKAKVPENGGLVCVTVASKRYCKPLCNHGYDFGFIRRSRLFEECSEQTRYQWSSQYVGGNALAVCNKEAIQVAGAKSAYFPEGQNCQTTKSNEELEKSISDTFSTELRNQGIEVQLEVPSLQCHD
;
A
#
# COMPACT_ATOMS: atom_id res chain seq x y z
N MET A 1 63.06 -20.48 -51.81
CA MET A 1 62.47 -19.86 -50.60
C MET A 1 61.45 -18.80 -51.04
N GLY A 2 60.19 -18.98 -50.64
CA GLY A 2 59.21 -17.92 -50.37
C GLY A 2 58.71 -17.04 -51.52
N PHE A 3 57.58 -17.43 -52.11
CA PHE A 3 56.69 -16.58 -52.92
C PHE A 3 56.31 -15.29 -52.19
N LYS A 4 56.50 -14.13 -52.84
CA LYS A 4 55.92 -12.83 -52.47
C LYS A 4 54.95 -12.40 -53.54
N GLY A 5 53.75 -12.00 -53.10
CA GLY A 5 52.86 -11.12 -53.85
C GLY A 5 51.88 -11.81 -54.79
N ALA A 6 50.64 -11.98 -54.32
CA ALA A 6 49.48 -12.00 -55.20
C ALA A 6 48.52 -10.93 -54.71
N VAL A 7 48.26 -9.97 -55.59
CA VAL A 7 47.43 -8.79 -55.43
C VAL A 7 46.33 -8.92 -56.50
N ILE A 8 45.08 -8.76 -56.05
CA ILE A 8 43.90 -8.31 -56.82
C ILE A 8 43.20 -9.31 -57.78
N TRP A 9 41.88 -9.53 -57.61
CA TRP A 9 40.75 -9.04 -58.46
C TRP A 9 39.46 -9.86 -58.16
N ILE A 10 38.44 -9.28 -57.51
CA ILE A 10 37.16 -8.74 -58.06
C ILE A 10 36.00 -9.77 -58.27
N CYS A 11 34.95 -9.51 -57.47
CA CYS A 11 33.50 -9.55 -57.67
C CYS A 11 32.76 -10.78 -58.25
N SER A 12 31.74 -11.23 -57.50
CA SER A 12 30.28 -11.06 -57.74
C SER A 12 29.55 -12.24 -57.07
N LEU A 13 28.49 -12.09 -56.26
CA LEU A 13 27.12 -11.75 -56.65
C LEU A 13 26.25 -11.54 -55.39
N ALA A 14 25.30 -10.64 -55.52
CA ALA A 14 24.31 -10.24 -54.53
C ALA A 14 23.34 -11.37 -54.15
N ALA A 15 22.94 -11.40 -52.87
CA ALA A 15 21.62 -11.85 -52.46
C ALA A 15 21.12 -10.89 -51.38
N LEU A 16 20.11 -10.10 -51.73
CA LEU A 16 19.36 -9.29 -50.79
C LEU A 16 18.64 -10.21 -49.79
N SER A 17 18.89 -10.01 -48.50
CA SER A 17 17.95 -10.41 -47.46
C SER A 17 17.65 -9.19 -46.60
N LEU A 18 16.52 -8.55 -46.90
CA LEU A 18 15.85 -7.61 -46.00
C LEU A 18 15.55 -8.34 -44.67
N PRO A 19 15.83 -7.75 -43.50
CA PRO A 19 15.22 -8.25 -42.28
C PRO A 19 13.72 -7.95 -42.34
N THR A 20 12.93 -9.02 -42.37
CA THR A 20 11.49 -8.99 -42.13
C THR A 20 11.23 -8.39 -40.76
N ALA A 21 10.43 -7.33 -40.73
CA ALA A 21 9.82 -6.83 -39.51
C ALA A 21 9.01 -7.96 -38.88
N LYS A 22 9.49 -8.51 -37.76
CA LYS A 22 8.66 -9.24 -36.81
C LYS A 22 8.15 -8.23 -35.79
N THR A 23 6.91 -7.82 -35.99
CA THR A 23 6.01 -7.46 -34.92
C THR A 23 5.95 -8.62 -33.92
N THR A 24 6.42 -8.38 -32.71
CA THR A 24 5.98 -9.11 -31.53
C THR A 24 6.05 -8.14 -30.38
N ASP A 25 4.87 -7.65 -30.06
CA ASP A 25 4.52 -6.91 -28.86
C ASP A 25 4.67 -7.87 -27.68
N GLU A 26 5.81 -7.80 -26.98
CA GLU A 26 5.91 -8.19 -25.58
C GLU A 26 6.79 -7.14 -24.91
N THR A 27 6.15 -6.33 -24.06
CA THR A 27 6.81 -5.34 -23.22
C THR A 27 7.71 -6.08 -22.23
N SER A 28 8.96 -6.31 -22.63
CA SER A 28 10.02 -6.77 -21.73
C SER A 28 10.25 -5.67 -20.69
N LEU A 29 9.89 -5.95 -19.44
CA LEU A 29 10.24 -5.09 -18.32
C LEU A 29 11.75 -4.85 -18.30
N PRO A 30 12.23 -3.59 -18.17
CA PRO A 30 13.66 -3.31 -18.05
C PRO A 30 14.26 -4.13 -16.91
N THR A 31 15.24 -4.96 -17.21
CA THR A 31 15.92 -5.76 -16.20
C THR A 31 16.85 -4.85 -15.39
N CYS A 32 16.36 -4.29 -14.29
CA CYS A 32 17.19 -3.53 -13.36
C CYS A 32 18.16 -4.49 -12.66
N ASN A 33 19.46 -4.41 -12.97
CA ASN A 33 20.49 -5.05 -12.15
C ASN A 33 20.55 -4.36 -10.77
N SER A 34 19.94 -4.99 -9.76
CA SER A 34 19.52 -4.32 -8.52
C SER A 34 20.68 -3.88 -7.63
N THR A 35 21.78 -4.65 -7.57
CA THR A 35 22.87 -4.38 -6.62
C THR A 35 23.75 -3.22 -7.05
N GLN A 36 24.11 -3.17 -8.34
CA GLN A 36 24.95 -2.09 -8.86
C GLN A 36 24.19 -0.76 -8.89
N LEU A 37 22.92 -0.79 -9.26
CA LEU A 37 22.06 0.38 -9.27
C LEU A 37 21.87 0.97 -7.86
N TYR A 38 21.66 0.12 -6.85
CA TYR A 38 21.59 0.54 -5.45
C TYR A 38 22.89 1.22 -4.99
N ASN A 39 24.04 0.58 -5.24
CA ASN A 39 25.34 1.10 -4.79
C ASN A 39 25.64 2.47 -5.41
N ASN A 40 25.39 2.63 -6.71
CA ASN A 40 25.62 3.88 -7.41
C ASN A 40 24.68 4.98 -6.89
N LEU A 41 23.37 4.70 -6.84
CA LEU A 41 22.39 5.66 -6.35
C LEU A 41 22.66 6.07 -4.89
N SER A 42 23.00 5.12 -4.03
CA SER A 42 23.30 5.40 -2.63
C SER A 42 24.57 6.25 -2.48
N ALA A 43 25.61 5.99 -3.28
CA ALA A 43 26.84 6.78 -3.26
C ALA A 43 26.60 8.20 -3.76
N ASP A 44 25.90 8.34 -4.89
CA ASP A 44 25.60 9.64 -5.52
C ASP A 44 24.73 10.51 -4.60
N LEU A 45 23.69 9.95 -3.99
CA LEU A 45 22.84 10.68 -3.05
C LEU A 45 23.60 11.12 -1.80
N LYS A 46 24.48 10.26 -1.26
CA LYS A 46 25.32 10.60 -0.11
C LYS A 46 26.30 11.72 -0.45
N GLN A 47 26.91 11.67 -1.63
CA GLN A 47 27.83 12.70 -2.10
C GLN A 47 27.10 14.04 -2.26
N VAL A 48 25.93 14.05 -2.90
CA VAL A 48 25.12 15.27 -3.06
C VAL A 48 24.67 15.83 -1.71
N ALA A 49 24.17 14.99 -0.80
CA ALA A 49 23.57 15.43 0.46
C ALA A 49 24.58 15.83 1.55
N VAL A 50 25.75 15.18 1.60
CA VAL A 50 26.71 15.31 2.70
C VAL A 50 28.01 15.97 2.27
N GLU A 51 28.54 15.58 1.11
CA GLU A 51 29.89 16.00 0.67
C GLU A 51 29.86 17.29 -0.16
N CYS A 52 28.84 17.46 -1.00
CA CYS A 52 28.69 18.63 -1.86
C CYS A 52 27.79 19.73 -1.26
N GLY A 53 26.89 19.38 -0.34
CA GLY A 53 25.99 20.30 0.37
C GLY A 53 25.10 21.15 -0.55
N GLY A 54 24.57 22.26 -0.02
CA GLY A 54 23.69 23.17 -0.76
C GLY A 54 24.35 23.89 -1.95
N ASN A 55 25.68 23.89 -2.03
CA ASN A 55 26.43 24.55 -3.10
C ASN A 55 26.20 23.88 -4.46
N LEU A 56 26.17 22.55 -4.52
CA LEU A 56 25.87 21.84 -5.76
C LEU A 56 24.42 22.07 -6.22
N LEU A 57 23.49 22.11 -5.26
CA LEU A 57 22.08 22.39 -5.55
C LEU A 57 21.87 23.82 -6.06
N SER A 58 22.70 24.78 -5.63
CA SER A 58 22.66 26.16 -6.12
C SER A 58 23.14 26.33 -7.56
N VAL A 59 23.98 25.41 -8.06
CA VAL A 59 24.47 25.39 -9.45
C VAL A 59 23.40 24.82 -10.41
N TRP A 60 22.48 24.01 -9.90
CA TRP A 60 21.44 23.39 -10.70
C TRP A 60 20.28 24.33 -10.99
N THR A 61 19.74 24.20 -12.19
CA THR A 61 18.52 24.92 -12.58
C THR A 61 17.32 24.52 -11.71
N GLU A 62 16.34 25.41 -11.57
CA GLU A 62 15.09 25.13 -10.84
C GLU A 62 14.40 23.86 -11.35
N GLN A 63 14.43 23.63 -12.66
CA GLN A 63 13.84 22.45 -13.29
C GLN A 63 14.55 21.17 -12.85
N GLN A 64 15.89 21.15 -12.83
CA GLN A 64 16.67 20.00 -12.38
C GLN A 64 16.44 19.67 -10.90
N ARG A 65 16.37 20.70 -10.04
CA ARG A 65 16.05 20.54 -8.61
C ARG A 65 14.66 19.96 -8.40
N THR A 66 13.67 20.46 -9.13
CA THR A 66 12.27 19.99 -9.05
C THR A 66 12.15 18.54 -9.51
N GLN A 67 12.80 18.18 -10.62
CA GLN A 67 12.78 16.80 -11.13
C GLN A 67 13.47 15.81 -10.18
N LEU A 68 14.60 16.20 -9.57
CA LEU A 68 15.25 15.37 -8.55
C LEU A 68 14.32 15.19 -7.35
N LEU A 69 13.74 16.28 -6.83
CA LEU A 69 12.84 16.22 -5.68
C LEU A 69 11.64 15.30 -5.94
N LEU A 70 11.03 15.44 -7.12
CA LEU A 70 9.90 14.59 -7.52
C LEU A 70 10.31 13.11 -7.61
N SER A 71 11.50 12.83 -8.15
CA SER A 71 12.04 11.47 -8.23
C SER A 71 12.33 10.89 -6.85
N LEU A 72 12.88 11.67 -5.94
CA LEU A 72 13.13 11.29 -4.55
C LEU A 72 11.83 11.04 -3.78
N ASN A 73 10.81 11.87 -3.99
CA ASN A 73 9.49 11.65 -3.39
C ASN A 73 8.87 10.35 -3.89
N ASN A 74 8.88 10.10 -5.20
CA ASN A 74 8.38 8.85 -5.78
C ASN A 74 9.16 7.62 -5.27
N LEU A 75 10.47 7.73 -5.14
CA LEU A 75 11.31 6.67 -4.58
C LEU A 75 11.01 6.44 -3.09
N THR A 76 10.85 7.51 -2.31
CA THR A 76 10.48 7.44 -0.89
C THR A 76 9.12 6.78 -0.73
N GLU A 77 8.14 7.14 -1.56
CA GLU A 77 6.82 6.50 -1.57
C GLU A 77 6.92 5.01 -1.90
N SER A 78 7.76 4.64 -2.87
CA SER A 78 8.01 3.24 -3.26
C SER A 78 8.69 2.43 -2.15
N LEU A 79 9.71 3.01 -1.51
CA LEU A 79 10.40 2.39 -0.37
C LEU A 79 9.47 2.26 0.84
N HIS A 80 8.64 3.28 1.10
CA HIS A 80 7.63 3.24 2.14
C HIS A 80 6.61 2.13 1.87
N LYS A 81 6.12 1.99 0.63
CA LYS A 81 5.26 0.87 0.21
C LYS A 81 5.92 -0.50 0.41
N LEU A 82 7.23 -0.62 0.19
CA LEU A 82 7.97 -1.86 0.44
C LEU A 82 8.17 -2.15 1.94
N GLN A 83 8.44 -1.13 2.75
CA GLN A 83 8.46 -1.26 4.21
C GLN A 83 7.09 -1.66 4.77
N LEU A 84 6.01 -1.14 4.19
CA LEU A 84 4.64 -1.58 4.46
C LEU A 84 4.37 -3.01 3.95
N LYS A 85 5.13 -3.53 2.98
CA LYS A 85 4.98 -4.90 2.48
C LYS A 85 5.71 -5.93 3.37
N ASP A 86 6.73 -5.52 4.12
CA ASP A 86 7.37 -6.28 5.20
C ASP A 86 6.52 -6.34 6.49
N THR A 87 5.25 -5.92 6.42
CA THR A 87 4.41 -5.57 7.57
C THR A 87 3.33 -6.62 7.90
N ASN A 88 3.63 -7.92 7.70
CA ASN A 88 2.86 -9.02 8.30
C ASN A 88 3.17 -9.22 9.81
N LYS A 89 3.58 -8.17 10.51
CA LYS A 89 3.87 -8.25 11.95
C LYS A 89 2.58 -8.27 12.77
N CYS A 90 1.53 -7.61 12.28
CA CYS A 90 0.22 -7.63 12.91
C CYS A 90 -0.52 -8.91 12.56
N PRO A 91 -1.06 -9.64 13.55
CA PRO A 91 -1.85 -10.83 13.27
C PRO A 91 -3.15 -10.45 12.53
N LYS A 92 -3.58 -11.29 11.59
CA LYS A 92 -4.81 -11.06 10.83
C LYS A 92 -6.01 -10.98 11.79
N ALA A 93 -6.66 -9.82 11.84
CA ALA A 93 -7.86 -9.61 12.62
C ALA A 93 -8.99 -10.55 12.15
N LYS A 94 -9.70 -11.15 13.11
CA LYS A 94 -10.87 -11.98 12.85
C LYS A 94 -12.07 -11.06 12.63
N VAL A 95 -12.77 -11.24 11.52
CA VAL A 95 -14.03 -10.56 11.24
C VAL A 95 -15.09 -11.09 12.23
N PRO A 96 -15.81 -10.23 12.95
CA PRO A 96 -16.83 -10.67 13.89
C PRO A 96 -17.95 -11.41 13.17
N GLU A 97 -18.42 -12.51 13.77
CA GLU A 97 -19.67 -13.15 13.37
C GLU A 97 -20.82 -12.14 13.45
N ASN A 98 -21.75 -12.17 12.50
CA ASN A 98 -22.84 -11.20 12.40
C ASN A 98 -22.35 -9.74 12.33
N GLY A 99 -21.24 -9.52 11.65
CA GLY A 99 -20.67 -8.19 11.49
C GLY A 99 -19.67 -8.11 10.35
N GLY A 100 -18.88 -7.04 10.39
CA GLY A 100 -17.85 -6.74 9.42
C GLY A 100 -16.65 -6.09 10.07
N LEU A 101 -15.57 -5.98 9.29
CA LEU A 101 -14.34 -5.35 9.70
C LEU A 101 -13.80 -4.49 8.57
N VAL A 102 -13.53 -3.24 8.87
CA VAL A 102 -12.91 -2.29 7.92
C VAL A 102 -11.52 -1.98 8.42
N CYS A 103 -10.51 -2.18 7.58
CA CYS A 103 -9.11 -1.97 7.98
C CYS A 103 -8.37 -1.08 6.98
N VAL A 104 -7.39 -0.34 7.49
CA VAL A 104 -6.47 0.49 6.70
C VAL A 104 -5.09 0.53 7.34
N THR A 105 -4.04 0.66 6.54
CA THR A 105 -2.68 0.85 7.02
C THR A 105 -2.23 2.29 6.78
N VAL A 106 -1.76 2.96 7.82
CA VAL A 106 -1.27 4.35 7.76
C VAL A 106 0.04 4.44 8.53
N ALA A 107 1.10 4.92 7.89
CA ALA A 107 2.43 5.10 8.50
C ALA A 107 2.92 3.86 9.29
N SER A 108 2.82 2.68 8.69
CA SER A 108 3.18 1.38 9.30
C SER A 108 2.37 0.97 10.53
N LYS A 109 1.22 1.61 10.75
CA LYS A 109 0.24 1.25 11.76
C LYS A 109 -1.01 0.70 11.07
N ARG A 110 -1.55 -0.40 11.59
CA ARG A 110 -2.79 -0.98 11.08
C ARG A 110 -3.95 -0.59 11.99
N TYR A 111 -4.98 -0.01 11.42
CA TYR A 111 -6.20 0.32 12.13
C TYR A 111 -7.35 -0.52 11.60
N CYS A 112 -8.15 -1.09 12.50
CA CYS A 112 -9.29 -1.90 12.13
C CYS A 112 -10.52 -1.52 12.97
N LYS A 113 -11.62 -1.22 12.29
CA LYS A 113 -12.91 -0.92 12.87
C LYS A 113 -13.86 -2.11 12.72
N PRO A 114 -14.24 -2.79 13.81
CA PRO A 114 -15.33 -3.76 13.79
C PRO A 114 -16.70 -3.08 13.78
N LEU A 115 -17.61 -3.63 13.00
CA LEU A 115 -19.01 -3.24 12.90
C LEU A 115 -19.91 -4.44 13.17
N CYS A 116 -21.04 -4.22 13.84
CA CYS A 116 -22.08 -5.24 14.02
C CYS A 116 -23.25 -5.01 13.06
N ASN A 117 -23.86 -6.09 12.56
CA ASN A 117 -25.07 -6.03 11.75
C ASN A 117 -26.22 -5.37 12.53
N HIS A 118 -27.19 -4.80 11.80
CA HIS A 118 -28.42 -4.34 12.43
C HIS A 118 -29.11 -5.49 13.20
N GLY A 119 -29.59 -5.21 14.43
CA GLY A 119 -30.13 -6.22 15.35
C GLY A 119 -29.09 -7.01 16.14
N TYR A 120 -27.83 -6.56 16.11
CA TYR A 120 -26.74 -7.09 16.94
C TYR A 120 -26.00 -5.95 17.65
N ASP A 121 -25.57 -6.20 18.89
CA ASP A 121 -24.78 -5.28 19.70
C ASP A 121 -23.43 -5.89 20.12
N PHE A 122 -22.47 -5.05 20.47
CA PHE A 122 -21.17 -5.50 20.95
C PHE A 122 -21.29 -6.18 22.32
N GLY A 123 -20.58 -7.28 22.52
CA GLY A 123 -20.51 -7.98 23.81
C GLY A 123 -19.86 -7.18 24.95
N PHE A 124 -19.37 -5.96 24.69
CA PHE A 124 -18.82 -5.05 25.68
C PHE A 124 -18.98 -3.59 25.23
N ILE A 125 -19.02 -2.67 26.19
CA ILE A 125 -19.14 -1.23 25.93
C ILE A 125 -17.86 -0.70 25.28
N ARG A 126 -18.01 -0.06 24.12
CA ARG A 126 -16.93 0.50 23.31
C ARG A 126 -17.31 1.82 22.59
N ARG A 127 -18.26 2.59 23.13
CA ARG A 127 -18.72 3.86 22.55
C ARG A 127 -17.59 4.85 22.19
N SER A 128 -16.54 4.91 23.00
CA SER A 128 -15.37 5.77 22.77
C SER A 128 -14.23 5.08 22.00
N ARG A 129 -14.29 3.75 21.83
CA ARG A 129 -13.26 2.95 21.16
C ARG A 129 -13.72 2.56 19.77
N LEU A 130 -13.60 3.51 18.85
CA LEU A 130 -14.13 3.39 17.48
C LEU A 130 -13.42 2.30 16.67
N PHE A 131 -12.11 2.15 16.85
CA PHE A 131 -11.27 1.19 16.13
C PHE A 131 -10.14 0.67 17.03
N GLU A 132 -9.48 -0.38 16.55
CA GLU A 132 -8.31 -0.98 17.18
C GLU A 132 -7.05 -0.66 16.38
N GLU A 133 -5.93 -0.49 17.07
CA GLU A 133 -4.60 -0.28 16.49
C GLU A 133 -3.75 -1.54 16.66
N CYS A 134 -2.94 -1.85 15.65
CA CYS A 134 -1.79 -2.71 15.75
C CYS A 134 -0.56 -2.03 15.14
N SER A 135 0.48 -1.85 15.94
CA SER A 135 1.71 -1.15 15.57
C SER A 135 2.88 -1.57 16.44
N GLU A 136 4.06 -0.98 16.22
CA GLU A 136 5.20 -1.16 17.13
C GLU A 136 4.87 -0.75 18.59
N GLN A 137 4.04 0.29 18.77
CA GLN A 137 3.62 0.76 20.11
C GLN A 137 2.82 -0.30 20.87
N THR A 138 2.01 -1.08 20.16
CA THR A 138 1.26 -2.19 20.72
C THR A 138 2.04 -3.51 20.67
N ARG A 139 3.35 -3.46 20.39
CA ARG A 139 4.21 -4.65 20.18
C ARG A 139 3.64 -5.63 19.16
N TYR A 140 3.02 -5.07 18.11
CA TYR A 140 2.34 -5.79 17.04
C TYR A 140 1.19 -6.71 17.52
N GLN A 141 0.57 -6.36 18.65
CA GLN A 141 -0.69 -6.94 19.11
C GLN A 141 -1.83 -5.95 18.88
N TRP A 142 -3.06 -6.45 18.75
CA TRP A 142 -4.22 -5.56 18.69
C TRP A 142 -4.46 -4.88 20.03
N SER A 143 -4.80 -3.60 20.03
CA SER A 143 -5.19 -2.83 21.22
C SER A 143 -6.50 -3.27 21.89
N SER A 144 -7.08 -4.39 21.43
CA SER A 144 -8.40 -4.85 21.84
C SER A 144 -8.45 -5.29 23.29
N GLN A 145 -9.65 -5.29 23.86
CA GLN A 145 -9.91 -5.79 25.21
C GLN A 145 -9.88 -7.33 25.29
N TYR A 146 -9.89 -8.02 24.15
CA TYR A 146 -9.71 -9.47 24.09
C TYR A 146 -8.23 -9.81 24.16
N VAL A 147 -7.76 -10.17 25.36
CA VAL A 147 -6.38 -10.57 25.59
C VAL A 147 -6.02 -11.80 24.74
N GLY A 148 -4.90 -11.72 24.02
CA GLY A 148 -4.29 -12.88 23.34
C GLY A 148 -5.02 -13.39 22.09
N GLY A 149 -6.02 -12.66 21.59
CA GLY A 149 -6.80 -13.04 20.41
C GLY A 149 -6.74 -12.04 19.26
N ASN A 150 -7.17 -12.50 18.09
CA ASN A 150 -7.33 -11.65 16.90
C ASN A 150 -8.77 -11.14 16.73
N ALA A 151 -9.68 -11.55 17.61
CA ALA A 151 -11.05 -11.08 17.63
C ALA A 151 -11.09 -9.66 18.19
N LEU A 152 -11.59 -8.72 17.40
CA LEU A 152 -11.67 -7.31 17.78
C LEU A 152 -13.06 -6.95 18.35
N ALA A 153 -14.06 -7.78 18.06
CA ALA A 153 -15.42 -7.63 18.53
C ALA A 153 -16.15 -8.98 18.55
N VAL A 154 -17.21 -9.04 19.35
CA VAL A 154 -18.23 -10.09 19.33
C VAL A 154 -19.56 -9.36 19.21
N CYS A 155 -20.38 -9.77 18.23
CA CYS A 155 -21.69 -9.20 17.98
C CYS A 155 -22.77 -10.19 18.45
N ASN A 156 -23.46 -9.84 19.53
CA ASN A 156 -24.54 -10.62 20.11
C ASN A 156 -25.87 -10.13 19.58
N LYS A 157 -26.82 -11.04 19.36
CA LYS A 157 -28.17 -10.67 18.91
C LYS A 157 -28.85 -9.86 20.01
N GLU A 158 -29.24 -8.63 19.70
CA GLU A 158 -29.80 -7.70 20.66
C GLU A 158 -30.84 -6.81 19.99
N ALA A 159 -31.95 -6.54 20.70
CA ALA A 159 -33.02 -5.68 20.17
C ALA A 159 -32.64 -4.20 20.14
N ILE A 160 -31.67 -3.78 20.96
CA ILE A 160 -31.24 -2.39 21.09
C ILE A 160 -29.71 -2.33 21.05
N GLN A 161 -29.18 -1.43 20.23
CA GLN A 161 -27.75 -1.23 20.01
C GLN A 161 -27.25 -0.05 20.86
N VAL A 162 -26.54 -0.34 21.95
CA VAL A 162 -26.10 0.67 22.92
C VAL A 162 -24.63 0.58 23.26
N ALA A 163 -23.95 -0.53 23.00
CA ALA A 163 -22.59 -0.74 23.47
C ALA A 163 -21.54 0.03 22.64
N GLY A 164 -21.79 0.26 21.35
CA GLY A 164 -20.92 0.96 20.41
C GLY A 164 -21.39 2.37 20.05
N ALA A 165 -20.55 3.11 19.31
CA ALA A 165 -20.97 4.34 18.66
C ALA A 165 -21.93 4.04 17.51
N LYS A 166 -22.79 5.00 17.12
CA LYS A 166 -23.76 4.81 16.02
C LYS A 166 -23.11 4.35 14.71
N SER A 167 -21.90 4.84 14.42
CA SER A 167 -21.12 4.47 13.23
C SER A 167 -20.47 3.08 13.30
N ALA A 168 -20.60 2.37 14.42
CA ALA A 168 -20.08 1.01 14.60
C ALA A 168 -21.13 -0.07 14.27
N TYR A 169 -22.22 0.31 13.63
CA TYR A 169 -23.28 -0.59 13.18
C TYR A 169 -23.57 -0.37 11.71
N PHE A 170 -23.99 -1.44 11.04
CA PHE A 170 -24.61 -1.31 9.72
C PHE A 170 -25.99 -0.65 9.85
N PRO A 171 -26.41 0.16 8.86
CA PRO A 171 -27.73 0.79 8.88
C PRO A 171 -28.89 -0.20 9.00
N GLU A 172 -30.06 0.30 9.38
CA GLU A 172 -31.28 -0.51 9.44
C GLU A 172 -31.56 -1.21 8.09
N GLY A 173 -31.92 -2.50 8.17
CA GLY A 173 -32.13 -3.34 6.98
C GLY A 173 -30.85 -3.76 6.25
N GLN A 174 -29.67 -3.34 6.71
CA GLN A 174 -28.39 -3.72 6.13
C GLN A 174 -27.61 -4.68 7.03
N ASN A 175 -26.79 -5.51 6.40
CA ASN A 175 -25.76 -6.30 7.04
C ASN A 175 -24.44 -6.13 6.28
N CYS A 176 -23.37 -6.75 6.76
CA CYS A 176 -22.07 -6.64 6.10
C CYS A 176 -22.12 -7.06 4.62
N GLN A 177 -22.74 -8.21 4.31
CA GLN A 177 -22.76 -8.75 2.96
C GLN A 177 -23.55 -7.85 1.99
N THR A 178 -24.74 -7.38 2.39
CA THR A 178 -25.54 -6.47 1.57
C THR A 178 -24.85 -5.13 1.37
N THR A 179 -24.19 -4.61 2.41
CA THR A 179 -23.40 -3.38 2.36
C THR A 179 -22.21 -3.53 1.41
N LYS A 180 -21.46 -4.63 1.51
CA LYS A 180 -20.30 -4.92 0.66
C LYS A 180 -20.68 -5.11 -0.81
N SER A 181 -21.88 -5.61 -1.09
CA SER A 181 -22.39 -5.73 -2.47
C SER A 181 -22.83 -4.40 -3.09
N ASN A 182 -22.88 -3.31 -2.30
CA ASN A 182 -23.30 -1.99 -2.75
C ASN A 182 -22.14 -0.99 -2.61
N GLU A 183 -21.62 -0.54 -3.75
CA GLU A 183 -20.45 0.34 -3.81
C GLU A 183 -20.63 1.66 -3.03
N GLU A 184 -21.82 2.27 -3.09
CA GLU A 184 -22.10 3.51 -2.37
C GLU A 184 -22.12 3.30 -0.85
N LEU A 185 -22.71 2.19 -0.39
CA LEU A 185 -22.76 1.86 1.04
C LEU A 185 -21.39 1.44 1.57
N GLU A 186 -20.64 0.61 0.83
CA GLU A 186 -19.26 0.27 1.21
C GLU A 186 -18.37 1.52 1.27
N LYS A 187 -18.46 2.38 0.25
CA LYS A 187 -17.75 3.66 0.24
C LYS A 187 -18.15 4.55 1.42
N SER A 188 -19.44 4.63 1.75
CA SER A 188 -19.91 5.40 2.91
C SER A 188 -19.32 4.90 4.23
N ILE A 189 -19.20 3.58 4.41
CA ILE A 189 -18.54 2.97 5.57
C ILE A 189 -17.05 3.34 5.61
N SER A 190 -16.35 3.25 4.49
CA SER A 190 -14.93 3.59 4.39
C SER A 190 -14.65 5.09 4.59
N ASP A 191 -15.50 5.96 4.06
CA ASP A 191 -15.43 7.42 4.23
C ASP A 191 -15.68 7.81 5.70
N THR A 192 -16.66 7.16 6.34
CA THR A 192 -16.93 7.34 7.78
C THR A 192 -15.73 6.95 8.62
N PHE A 193 -15.13 5.78 8.36
CA PHE A 193 -13.95 5.34 9.11
C PHE A 193 -12.74 6.26 8.88
N SER A 194 -12.51 6.70 7.65
CA SER A 194 -11.46 7.66 7.32
C SER A 194 -11.66 8.99 8.06
N THR A 195 -12.91 9.43 8.21
CA THR A 195 -13.25 10.64 8.97
C THR A 195 -12.96 10.46 10.46
N GLU A 196 -13.30 9.31 11.04
CA GLU A 196 -13.00 9.01 12.45
C GLU A 196 -11.49 8.99 12.73
N LEU A 197 -10.68 8.44 11.81
CA LEU A 197 -9.22 8.47 11.90
C LEU A 197 -8.69 9.91 11.86
N ARG A 198 -9.15 10.74 10.91
CA ARG A 198 -8.76 12.16 10.80
C ARG A 198 -9.15 12.95 12.04
N ASN A 199 -10.31 12.67 12.64
CA ASN A 199 -10.73 13.30 13.89
C ASN A 199 -9.80 12.97 15.08
N GLN A 200 -8.99 11.90 14.98
CA GLN A 200 -7.92 11.57 15.92
C GLN A 200 -6.52 12.01 15.45
N GLY A 201 -6.43 12.83 14.40
CA GLY A 201 -5.16 13.32 13.84
C GLY A 201 -4.41 12.30 12.99
N ILE A 202 -5.07 11.25 12.49
CA ILE A 202 -4.47 10.21 11.65
C ILE A 202 -4.82 10.51 10.18
N GLU A 203 -3.81 10.88 9.38
CA GLU A 203 -4.00 11.20 7.96
C GLU A 203 -3.98 9.96 7.05
N VAL A 204 -5.12 9.63 6.46
CA VAL A 204 -5.26 8.55 5.46
C VAL A 204 -4.94 9.10 4.07
N GLN A 205 -3.73 8.82 3.55
CA GLN A 205 -3.25 9.44 2.29
C GLN A 205 -3.32 8.53 1.04
N LEU A 206 -3.35 7.19 1.17
CA LEU A 206 -3.16 6.31 -0.01
C LEU A 206 -3.98 5.01 -0.03
N GLU A 207 -4.35 4.43 1.12
CA GLU A 207 -5.16 3.20 1.16
C GLU A 207 -6.62 3.53 1.47
N VAL A 208 -7.52 3.13 0.58
CA VAL A 208 -8.96 3.15 0.86
C VAL A 208 -9.25 1.98 1.82
N PRO A 209 -9.88 2.23 2.97
CA PRO A 209 -10.29 1.14 3.84
C PRO A 209 -11.22 0.16 3.10
N SER A 210 -11.01 -1.14 3.28
CA SER A 210 -11.81 -2.18 2.61
C SER A 210 -12.68 -2.93 3.62
N LEU A 211 -13.93 -3.22 3.24
CA LEU A 211 -14.86 -3.95 4.09
C LEU A 211 -14.69 -5.47 3.92
N GLN A 212 -14.46 -6.15 5.03
CA GLN A 212 -14.42 -7.60 5.13
C GLN A 212 -15.63 -8.09 5.91
N CYS A 213 -16.28 -9.13 5.40
CA CYS A 213 -17.44 -9.75 6.04
C CYS A 213 -17.09 -11.15 6.51
N HIS A 214 -17.81 -11.61 7.54
CA HIS A 214 -17.77 -13.00 7.93
C HIS A 214 -18.49 -13.81 6.85
N ASP A 215 -17.86 -14.88 6.40
CA ASP A 215 -18.40 -15.80 5.38
C ASP A 215 -19.61 -16.57 5.91
#